data_AF-A0A843YWB1-F1
#
_entry.id   AF-A0A843YWB1-F1
#
_cell.length_a   1.000
_cell.length_b   1.000
_cell.length_c   1.000
_cell.angle_alpha   90.00
_cell.angle_beta   90.00
_cell.angle_gamma   90.00
#
_symmetry.space_group_name_H-M   'P 1'
#
loop_
_entity.id
_entity.type
_entity.pdbx_description
1 polymer ?
#
loop_
_entity_poly.entity_id
_entity_poly.type
_entity_poly.pdbx_seq_one_letter_code
_entity_poly.pdbx_strand_id
1 'polypeptide(L)'
;MNARINFVLTIALVLCALATVNSQYQARQLFIELGRAQSQARQLDLDWRQLQLDQSTLGKNARIEEIARGDLNMVPLTPDRTQYLTMGAK
;
A
#
# COMPACT_ATOMS: atom_id res chain seq x y z
N MET A 1 -42.88 9.38 -49.57
CA MET A 1 -41.67 10.07 -49.04
C MET A 1 -41.29 9.60 -47.62
N ASN A 2 -42.27 9.38 -46.73
CA ASN A 2 -42.05 9.13 -45.29
C ASN A 2 -41.35 7.80 -44.95
N ALA A 3 -41.59 6.74 -45.72
CA ALA A 3 -40.99 5.42 -45.46
C ALA A 3 -39.45 5.41 -45.57
N ARG A 4 -38.89 6.24 -46.47
CA ARG A 4 -37.43 6.36 -46.62
C ARG A 4 -36.79 7.04 -45.41
N ILE A 5 -37.43 8.08 -44.87
CA ILE A 5 -36.97 8.80 -43.68
C ILE A 5 -37.01 7.88 -42.46
N ASN A 6 -38.11 7.15 -42.25
CA ASN A 6 -38.22 6.18 -41.15
C ASN A 6 -37.15 5.08 -41.25
N PHE A 7 -36.85 4.61 -42.45
CA PHE A 7 -35.81 3.59 -42.65
C PHE A 7 -34.42 4.11 -42.27
N VAL A 8 -34.08 5.33 -42.68
CA VAL A 8 -32.81 5.99 -42.32
C VAL A 8 -32.71 6.20 -40.81
N LEU A 9 -33.78 6.68 -40.16
CA LEU A 9 -33.84 6.84 -38.70
C LEU A 9 -33.66 5.52 -37.97
N THR A 10 -34.26 4.44 -38.47
CA THR A 10 -34.12 3.10 -37.88
C THR A 10 -32.68 2.63 -37.95
N ILE A 11 -32.02 2.80 -39.11
CA ILE A 11 -30.60 2.46 -39.26
C ILE A 11 -29.74 3.29 -38.33
N ALA A 12 -29.96 4.62 -38.27
CA ALA A 12 -29.22 5.50 -37.38
C ALA A 12 -29.36 5.08 -35.91
N LEU A 13 -30.58 4.71 -35.48
CA LEU A 13 -30.84 4.23 -34.13
C LEU A 13 -30.08 2.93 -33.83
N VAL A 14 -30.10 1.96 -34.75
CA VAL A 14 -29.37 0.69 -34.60
C VAL A 14 -27.87 0.95 -34.51
N LEU A 15 -27.32 1.83 -35.35
CA LEU A 15 -25.91 2.21 -35.29
C LEU A 15 -25.55 2.85 -33.96
N CYS A 16 -26.38 3.77 -33.44
CA CYS A 16 -26.18 4.36 -32.13
C CYS A 16 -26.21 3.29 -31.02
N ALA A 17 -27.17 2.38 -31.05
CA ALA A 17 -27.27 1.31 -30.06
C ALA A 17 -26.03 0.41 -30.06
N LEU A 18 -25.55 0.00 -31.23
CA LEU A 18 -24.33 -0.80 -31.37
C LEU A 18 -23.09 -0.04 -30.92
N ALA A 19 -22.97 1.25 -31.27
CA ALA A 19 -21.87 2.10 -30.85
C ALA A 19 -21.81 2.24 -29.33
N THR A 20 -22.95 2.46 -28.67
CA THR A 20 -23.02 2.52 -27.20
C THR A 20 -22.61 1.21 -26.56
N VAL A 21 -23.09 0.06 -27.04
CA VAL A 21 -22.71 -1.25 -26.48
C VAL A 21 -21.21 -1.49 -26.62
N ASN A 22 -20.63 -1.16 -27.78
CA ASN A 22 -19.19 -1.29 -28.01
C ASN A 22 -18.39 -0.37 -27.08
N SER A 23 -18.82 0.88 -26.91
CA SER A 23 -18.18 1.82 -25.99
C SER A 23 -18.23 1.33 -24.53
N GLN A 24 -19.38 0.82 -24.09
CA GLN A 24 -19.52 0.25 -22.75
C GLN A 24 -18.66 -1.00 -22.55
N TYR A 25 -18.53 -1.84 -23.58
CA TYR A 25 -17.68 -3.02 -23.54
C TYR A 25 -16.19 -2.64 -23.37
N GLN A 26 -15.71 -1.70 -24.19
CA GLN A 26 -14.33 -1.19 -24.10
C GLN A 26 -14.06 -0.53 -22.75
N ALA A 27 -14.99 0.31 -22.26
CA ALA A 27 -14.87 0.95 -20.96
C ALA A 27 -14.76 -0.09 -19.82
N ARG A 28 -15.58 -1.15 -19.88
CA ARG A 28 -15.53 -2.25 -18.90
C ARG A 28 -14.19 -2.99 -18.95
N GLN A 29 -13.65 -3.24 -20.14
CA GLN A 29 -12.37 -3.92 -20.29
C GLN A 29 -11.21 -3.09 -19.74
N LEU A 30 -11.14 -1.79 -20.06
CA LEU A 30 -10.15 -0.87 -19.49
C LEU A 30 -10.26 -0.79 -17.96
N PHE A 31 -11.49 -0.77 -17.42
CA PHE A 31 -11.71 -0.73 -15.98
C PHE A 31 -11.19 -2.00 -15.27
N ILE A 32 -11.36 -3.17 -15.88
CA ILE A 32 -10.83 -4.42 -15.35
C ILE A 32 -9.30 -4.39 -15.33
N GLU A 33 -8.67 -3.92 -16.40
CA GLU A 33 -7.21 -3.80 -16.48
C GLU A 33 -6.65 -2.84 -15.42
N LEU A 34 -7.30 -1.68 -15.26
CA LEU A 34 -6.97 -0.73 -14.20
C LEU A 34 -7.10 -1.36 -12.81
N GLY A 35 -8.20 -2.07 -12.56
CA GLY A 35 -8.43 -2.76 -11.30
C GLY A 35 -7.36 -3.81 -11.00
N ARG A 36 -6.90 -4.53 -12.02
CA ARG A 36 -5.80 -5.50 -11.91
C ARG A 36 -4.49 -4.82 -11.54
N ALA A 37 -4.12 -3.74 -12.22
CA ALA A 37 -2.92 -2.97 -11.88
C ALA A 37 -2.99 -2.41 -10.44
N GLN A 38 -4.13 -1.87 -10.02
CA GLN A 38 -4.33 -1.39 -8.65
C GLN A 38 -4.27 -2.52 -7.61
N SER A 39 -4.74 -3.73 -7.93
CA SER A 39 -4.60 -4.87 -7.01
C SER A 39 -3.14 -5.27 -6.81
N GLN A 40 -2.34 -5.26 -7.88
CA GLN A 40 -0.90 -5.55 -7.80
C GLN A 40 -0.16 -4.49 -6.99
N ALA A 41 -0.46 -3.21 -7.22
CA ALA A 41 0.12 -2.12 -6.44
C ALA A 41 -0.22 -2.23 -4.94
N ARG A 42 -1.46 -2.59 -4.60
CA ARG A 42 -1.86 -2.83 -3.21
C ARG A 42 -1.13 -4.01 -2.57
N GLN A 43 -0.94 -5.11 -3.29
CA GLN A 43 -0.16 -6.24 -2.79
C GLN A 43 1.28 -5.82 -2.46
N LEU A 44 1.92 -5.09 -3.37
CA LEU A 44 3.28 -4.61 -3.17
C LEU A 44 3.41 -3.66 -1.97
N ASP A 45 2.42 -2.80 -1.75
CA ASP A 45 2.36 -1.90 -0.60
C ASP A 45 2.18 -2.66 0.73
N LEU A 46 1.40 -3.75 0.75
CA LEU A 46 1.29 -4.63 1.91
C LEU A 46 2.61 -5.34 2.22
N ASP A 47 3.24 -5.93 1.20
CA ASP A 47 4.53 -6.61 1.34
C ASP A 47 5.61 -5.63 1.84
N TRP A 48 5.62 -4.40 1.31
CA TRP A 48 6.51 -3.35 1.77
C TRP A 48 6.30 -3.00 3.25
N ARG A 49 5.04 -2.84 3.69
CA ARG A 49 4.74 -2.59 5.10
C ARG A 49 5.18 -3.75 5.99
N GLN A 50 4.98 -4.99 5.55
CA GLN A 50 5.44 -6.16 6.28
C GLN A 50 6.97 -6.15 6.43
N LEU A 51 7.69 -5.94 5.33
CA LEU A 51 9.16 -5.81 5.35
C LEU A 51 9.63 -4.68 6.27
N GLN A 52 8.89 -3.58 6.34
CA GLN A 52 9.23 -2.46 7.22
C GLN A 52 9.00 -2.78 8.71
N LEU A 53 7.97 -3.57 9.03
CA LEU A 53 7.74 -4.11 10.37
C LEU A 53 8.84 -5.11 10.77
N ASP A 54 9.21 -5.99 9.84
CA ASP A 54 10.29 -6.96 10.05
C ASP A 54 11.64 -6.25 10.28
N GLN A 55 11.94 -5.20 9.49
CA GLN A 55 13.12 -4.35 9.71
C GLN A 55 13.09 -3.62 11.05
N SER A 56 11.92 -3.15 11.48
CA SER A 56 11.77 -2.49 12.78
C SER A 56 12.07 -3.47 13.93
N THR A 57 11.73 -4.76 13.74
CA THR A 57 12.01 -5.84 14.69
C THR A 57 13.50 -6.17 14.77
N LEU A 58 14.20 -6.17 13.64
CA LEU A 58 15.64 -6.44 13.55
C LEU A 58 16.52 -5.22 13.85
N GLY A 59 15.91 -4.05 14.05
CA GLY A 59 16.55 -2.75 13.87
C GLY A 59 17.53 -2.29 14.95
N LYS A 60 17.18 -2.27 16.25
CA LYS A 60 17.99 -1.39 17.15
C LYS A 60 18.14 -1.71 18.63
N ASN A 61 17.24 -2.45 19.29
CA ASN A 61 17.38 -2.66 20.75
C ASN A 61 17.59 -4.12 21.13
N ALA A 62 16.83 -5.06 20.56
CA ALA A 62 16.91 -6.47 20.94
C ALA A 62 18.32 -7.07 20.73
N ARG A 63 18.93 -6.85 19.55
CA ARG A 63 20.27 -7.38 19.24
C ARG A 63 21.39 -6.71 20.05
N ILE A 64 21.26 -5.42 20.36
CA ILE A 64 22.25 -4.71 21.18
C ILE A 64 22.13 -5.19 22.64
N GLU A 65 20.91 -5.36 23.13
CA GLU A 65 20.65 -5.83 24.50
C GLU A 65 21.07 -7.29 24.71
N GLU A 66 20.89 -8.15 23.70
CA GLU A 66 21.35 -9.54 23.73
C GLU A 66 22.89 -9.63 23.78
N ILE A 67 23.60 -8.87 22.95
CA ILE A 67 25.07 -8.80 22.97
C ILE A 67 25.57 -8.14 24.27
N ALA A 68 24.91 -7.07 24.73
CA ALA A 68 25.27 -6.39 25.98
C ALA A 68 25.13 -7.30 27.20
N ARG A 69 24.05 -8.09 27.27
CA ARG A 69 23.80 -8.99 28.40
C ARG A 69 24.59 -10.29 28.30
N GLY A 70 24.70 -10.87 27.11
CA GLY A 70 25.36 -12.16 26.86
C GLY A 70 26.88 -12.05 26.78
N ASP A 71 27.39 -11.25 25.86
CA ASP A 71 28.84 -11.19 25.56
C ASP A 71 29.56 -10.21 26.49
N LEU A 72 28.91 -9.11 26.87
CA LEU A 72 29.51 -8.06 27.69
C LEU A 72 29.16 -8.13 29.18
N ASN A 73 28.31 -9.09 29.60
CA ASN A 73 27.81 -9.23 30.99
C ASN A 73 27.29 -7.90 31.60
N MET A 74 26.72 -7.02 30.78
CA MET A 74 26.18 -5.75 31.25
C MET A 74 24.90 -6.00 32.05
N VAL A 75 24.85 -5.45 33.26
CA VAL A 75 23.70 -5.53 34.17
C VAL A 75 22.94 -4.20 34.09
N PRO A 76 21.59 -4.21 34.04
CA PRO A 76 20.80 -2.98 34.05
C PRO A 76 21.11 -2.12 35.29
N LEU A 77 21.15 -0.79 35.12
CA LEU A 77 21.42 0.12 36.23
C LEU A 77 20.32 0.00 37.27
N THR A 78 20.71 -0.44 38.46
CA THR A 78 19.87 -0.47 39.65
C THR A 78 20.10 0.80 40.49
N PRO A 79 19.08 1.28 41.22
CA PRO A 79 19.20 2.48 42.06
C PRO A 79 20.31 2.40 43.11
N ASP A 80 20.71 1.19 43.53
CA ASP A 80 21.81 0.95 44.48
C ASP A 80 23.20 1.26 43.88
N ARG A 81 23.34 1.25 42.54
CA ARG A 81 24.61 1.46 41.82
C ARG A 81 24.70 2.80 41.09
N THR A 82 23.71 3.68 41.27
CA THR A 82 23.67 4.97 40.59
C THR A 82 24.14 6.08 41.54
N GLN A 83 25.31 6.67 41.29
CA GLN A 83 25.76 7.86 42.00
C GLN A 83 25.26 9.13 41.33
N TYR A 84 24.39 9.87 42.03
CA TYR A 84 23.97 11.20 41.62
C TYR A 84 25.06 12.21 42.00
N LEU A 85 25.90 12.55 41.03
CA LEU A 85 26.86 13.64 41.20
C LEU A 85 26.11 14.98 41.14
N THR A 86 25.87 15.60 42.29
CA THR A 86 25.49 17.01 42.33
C THR A 86 26.75 17.83 41.99
N MET A 87 26.76 18.46 40.82
CA MET A 87 27.80 19.42 40.46
C MET A 87 27.71 20.56 41.48
N GLY A 88 28.74 20.67 42.33
CA GLY A 88 28.78 21.61 43.45
C GLY A 88 28.35 23.00 43.03
N ALA A 89 27.32 23.52 43.72
CA ALA A 89 26.95 24.92 43.68
C ALA A 89 28.19 25.74 44.08
N LYS A 90 28.62 26.60 43.16
CA LYS A 90 29.71 27.54 43.37
C LYS A 90 29.23 28.74 44.18
#